data_AF-A0A9P9JRS0-F1
#
_entry.id   AF-A0A9P9JRS0-F1
#
_cell.length_a   1.000
_cell.length_b   1.000
_cell.length_c   1.000
_cell.angle_alpha   90.00
_cell.angle_beta   90.00
_cell.angle_gamma   90.00
#
_symmetry.space_group_name_H-M   'P 1'
#
loop_
_entity.id
_entity.type
_entity.pdbx_description
1 polymer ?
#
loop_
_entity_poly.entity_id
_entity_poly.type
_entity_poly.pdbx_seq_one_letter_code
_entity_poly.pdbx_strand_id
1 'polypeptide(L)'
;MAILAVAGGTGDVGRTLVEELVQSGKHKIIVLCRKPLYKTPATAVLGAEYAETDYDDIEGTAKMLDSNKVDTVISALTIAGPSAQAQLNLIAAADKSSTAHRFIPSEYAGYALDKSSLKYTRIAIGMFMDYMGLPHIPSHLRNFPWAFDFPSRRAVVSGTGNEPITMTYSKDLARFVARLVDEDEWSEWSFISGSDVTQNQIVAIAEKAIGDKLAVTYDTLEELKAGKATVLFPNEESYGGMDTMGMMAMLGASVVEGEMLLPKGGRLNDRFPEVQTTSIDDLIARAWTGK
;
A
#
# COMPACT_ATOMS: atom_id res chain seq x y z
N MET A 1 12.23 19.15 12.90
CA MET A 1 10.89 19.22 12.28
C MET A 1 11.07 19.49 10.80
N ALA A 2 10.86 18.47 9.96
CA ALA A 2 10.89 18.59 8.50
C ALA A 2 9.47 18.86 7.95
N ILE A 3 9.37 19.33 6.71
CA ILE A 3 8.10 19.49 5.99
C ILE A 3 7.97 18.36 4.98
N LEU A 4 6.92 17.55 5.13
CA LEU A 4 6.68 16.38 4.30
C LEU A 4 5.53 16.67 3.33
N ALA A 5 5.76 16.48 2.03
CA ALA A 5 4.71 16.56 1.03
C ALA A 5 4.20 15.16 0.67
N VAL A 6 2.88 14.92 0.73
CA VAL A 6 2.26 13.62 0.42
C VAL A 6 1.40 13.74 -0.84
N ALA A 7 1.89 13.20 -1.96
CA ALA A 7 1.12 13.04 -3.19
C ALA A 7 0.15 11.87 -3.06
N GLY A 8 -1.11 12.06 -3.47
CA GLY A 8 -2.15 11.04 -3.29
C GLY A 8 -2.64 10.89 -1.84
N GLY A 9 -2.33 11.86 -0.97
CA GLY A 9 -2.69 11.83 0.47
C GLY A 9 -4.20 11.86 0.77
N THR A 10 -5.06 12.04 -0.23
CA THR A 10 -6.53 11.93 -0.10
C THR A 10 -7.09 10.59 -0.60
N GLY A 11 -6.24 9.72 -1.14
CA GLY A 11 -6.60 8.38 -1.59
C GLY A 11 -6.54 7.34 -0.47
N ASP A 12 -6.92 6.11 -0.80
CA ASP A 12 -7.08 4.98 0.10
C ASP A 12 -5.86 4.76 1.03
N VAL A 13 -4.66 4.51 0.48
CA VAL A 13 -3.43 4.34 1.28
C VAL A 13 -2.90 5.69 1.79
N GLY A 14 -2.90 6.72 0.92
CA GLY A 14 -2.32 8.02 1.25
C GLY A 14 -2.97 8.70 2.43
N ARG A 15 -4.29 8.54 2.62
CA ARG A 15 -5.00 9.07 3.78
C ARG A 15 -4.52 8.43 5.08
N THR A 16 -4.34 7.12 5.10
CA THR A 16 -3.78 6.41 6.26
C THR A 16 -2.38 6.93 6.61
N LEU A 17 -1.55 7.20 5.60
CA LEU A 17 -0.22 7.81 5.80
C LEU A 17 -0.32 9.21 6.42
N VAL A 18 -1.17 10.08 5.87
CA VAL A 18 -1.34 11.46 6.33
C VAL A 18 -1.86 11.50 7.77
N GLU A 19 -2.85 10.67 8.12
CA GLU A 19 -3.40 10.59 9.48
C GLU A 19 -2.32 10.21 10.50
N GLU A 20 -1.51 9.19 10.22
CA GLU A 20 -0.43 8.77 11.12
C GLU A 20 0.68 9.83 11.23
N LEU A 21 1.08 10.42 10.09
CA LEU A 21 2.11 11.46 10.06
C LEU A 21 1.68 12.69 10.86
N VAL A 22 0.43 13.12 10.75
CA VAL A 22 -0.12 14.21 11.56
C VAL A 22 -0.20 13.81 13.03
N GLN A 23 -0.68 12.61 13.34
CA GLN A 23 -0.79 12.11 14.71
C GLN A 23 0.57 12.05 15.42
N SER A 24 1.65 11.77 14.70
CA SER A 24 3.01 11.77 15.25
C SER A 24 3.43 13.13 15.83
N GLY A 25 2.90 14.24 15.29
CA GLY A 25 3.22 15.61 15.72
C GLY A 25 4.66 16.06 15.47
N LYS A 26 5.49 15.26 14.77
CA LYS A 26 6.93 15.53 14.58
C LYS A 26 7.24 16.42 13.38
N HIS A 27 6.36 16.41 12.39
CA HIS A 27 6.54 17.04 11.09
C HIS A 27 5.33 17.88 10.69
N LYS A 28 5.57 18.86 9.82
CA LYS A 28 4.51 19.58 9.13
C LYS A 28 4.14 18.81 7.86
N ILE A 29 2.85 18.55 7.67
CA ILE A 29 2.37 17.72 6.55
C ILE A 29 1.64 18.59 5.53
N ILE A 30 2.03 18.47 4.27
CA ILE A 30 1.38 19.11 3.12
C ILE A 30 0.87 18.02 2.19
N VAL A 31 -0.43 17.97 1.91
CA VAL A 31 -1.00 17.04 0.95
C VAL A 31 -1.06 17.70 -0.42
N LEU A 32 -0.49 17.03 -1.43
CA LEU A 32 -0.50 17.50 -2.81
C LEU A 32 -1.78 17.03 -3.52
N CYS A 33 -2.57 17.96 -4.01
CA CYS A 33 -3.88 17.68 -4.62
C CYS A 33 -4.05 18.37 -5.98
N ARG A 34 -4.62 17.66 -6.97
CA ARG A 34 -4.90 18.20 -8.32
C ARG A 34 -6.06 19.20 -8.38
N LYS A 35 -6.86 19.29 -7.32
CA LYS A 35 -8.05 20.14 -7.25
C LYS A 35 -8.10 20.83 -5.90
N PRO A 36 -8.72 22.03 -5.82
CA PRO A 36 -8.92 22.73 -4.56
C PRO A 36 -9.70 21.90 -3.53
N LEU A 37 -9.27 21.98 -2.27
CA LEU A 37 -9.83 21.30 -1.10
C LEU A 37 -11.35 21.39 -0.94
N TYR A 38 -11.98 22.50 -1.33
CA TYR A 38 -13.44 22.68 -1.18
C TYR A 38 -14.25 21.66 -2.00
N LYS A 39 -13.61 20.95 -2.94
CA LYS A 39 -14.21 19.88 -3.72
C LYS A 39 -14.05 18.48 -3.11
N THR A 40 -13.24 18.30 -2.06
CA THR A 40 -13.02 17.01 -1.37
C THR A 40 -12.96 17.12 0.17
N PRO A 41 -13.99 17.66 0.86
CA PRO A 41 -13.92 17.84 2.32
C PRO A 41 -13.90 16.52 3.11
N ALA A 42 -14.55 15.47 2.60
CA ALA A 42 -14.71 14.19 3.31
C ALA A 42 -13.40 13.38 3.48
N THR A 43 -12.40 13.67 2.66
CA THR A 43 -11.07 13.03 2.71
C THR A 43 -9.99 13.96 3.26
N ALA A 44 -10.39 15.14 3.74
CA ALA A 44 -9.46 16.05 4.42
C ALA A 44 -9.09 15.49 5.81
N VAL A 45 -7.83 15.62 6.18
CA VAL A 45 -7.26 15.21 7.45
C VAL A 45 -6.95 16.47 8.25
N LEU A 46 -7.57 16.59 9.42
CA LEU A 46 -7.34 17.72 10.31
C LEU A 46 -5.87 17.75 10.74
N GLY A 47 -5.21 18.91 10.62
CA GLY A 47 -3.79 19.08 10.96
C GLY A 47 -2.83 18.97 9.76
N ALA A 48 -3.32 18.57 8.58
CA ALA A 48 -2.56 18.69 7.33
C ALA A 48 -2.86 20.02 6.61
N GLU A 49 -1.85 20.57 5.97
CA GLU A 49 -2.00 21.63 4.95
C GLU A 49 -2.14 21.01 3.57
N TYR A 50 -2.59 21.79 2.58
CA TYR A 50 -2.87 21.30 1.24
C TYR A 50 -2.34 22.28 0.21
N ALA A 51 -1.68 21.73 -0.81
CA ALA A 51 -1.17 22.49 -1.94
C ALA A 51 -1.78 21.97 -3.24
N GLU A 52 -2.34 22.88 -4.03
CA GLU A 52 -2.76 22.53 -5.39
C GLU A 52 -1.52 22.24 -6.24
N THR A 53 -1.56 21.15 -7.01
CA THR A 53 -0.40 20.67 -7.78
C THR A 53 -0.86 20.13 -9.11
N ASP A 54 -0.30 20.70 -10.17
CA ASP A 54 -0.38 20.16 -11.52
C ASP A 54 0.90 19.33 -11.77
N TYR A 55 0.78 18.00 -11.76
CA TYR A 55 1.92 17.11 -11.98
C TYR A 55 2.47 17.17 -13.40
N ASP A 56 1.77 17.80 -14.36
CA ASP A 56 2.31 18.02 -15.71
C ASP A 56 3.21 19.26 -15.77
N ASP A 57 3.13 20.17 -14.78
CA ASP A 57 4.01 21.33 -14.62
C ASP A 57 5.15 21.03 -13.62
N ILE A 58 6.23 20.44 -14.13
CA ILE A 58 7.44 20.10 -13.34
C ILE A 58 8.05 21.35 -12.69
N GLU A 59 8.12 22.48 -13.43
CA GLU A 59 8.72 23.72 -12.93
C GLU A 59 7.88 24.36 -11.82
N GLY A 60 6.56 24.43 -12.04
CA GLY A 60 5.62 24.93 -11.06
C GLY A 60 5.60 24.07 -9.81
N THR A 61 5.64 22.74 -9.96
CA THR A 61 5.72 21.81 -8.84
C THR A 61 7.02 22.00 -8.05
N ALA A 62 8.18 22.10 -8.71
CA ALA A 62 9.45 22.36 -8.03
C ALA A 62 9.44 23.68 -7.24
N LYS A 63 8.90 24.76 -7.83
CA LYS A 63 8.74 26.06 -7.15
C LYS A 63 7.78 25.98 -5.96
N MET A 64 6.73 25.18 -6.04
CA MET A 64 5.79 24.96 -4.95
C MET A 64 6.48 24.21 -3.79
N LEU A 65 7.27 23.19 -4.09
CA LEU A 65 8.07 22.47 -3.09
C LEU A 65 9.03 23.43 -2.38
N ASP A 66 9.77 24.25 -3.15
CA ASP A 66 10.71 25.25 -2.63
C ASP A 66 10.02 26.31 -1.75
N SER A 67 8.90 26.87 -2.22
CA SER A 67 8.17 27.91 -1.51
C SER A 67 7.61 27.42 -0.17
N ASN A 68 7.24 26.14 -0.11
CA ASN A 68 6.78 25.49 1.10
C ASN A 68 7.92 24.87 1.93
N LYS A 69 9.17 24.95 1.45
CA LYS A 69 10.36 24.36 2.08
C LYS A 69 10.21 22.86 2.35
N VAL A 70 9.60 22.15 1.41
CA VAL A 70 9.42 20.69 1.49
C VAL A 70 10.78 20.02 1.48
N ASP A 71 11.03 19.15 2.45
CA ASP A 71 12.26 18.37 2.59
C ASP A 71 12.11 16.97 1.99
N THR A 72 10.99 16.31 2.31
CA THR A 72 10.71 14.93 1.90
C THR A 72 9.40 14.87 1.13
N VAL A 73 9.41 14.18 -0.01
CA VAL A 73 8.21 13.89 -0.80
C VAL A 73 7.85 12.42 -0.67
N ILE A 74 6.58 12.12 -0.36
CA ILE A 74 6.03 10.77 -0.25
C ILE A 74 4.95 10.63 -1.32
N SER A 75 5.07 9.65 -2.20
CA SER A 75 4.07 9.34 -3.21
C SER A 75 3.22 8.16 -2.77
N ALA A 76 1.91 8.37 -2.71
CA ALA A 76 0.88 7.35 -2.58
C ALA A 76 -0.08 7.39 -3.78
N LEU A 77 0.42 7.82 -4.94
CA LEU A 77 -0.33 7.82 -6.19
C LEU A 77 -0.57 6.38 -6.68
N THR A 78 -1.75 6.10 -7.21
CA THR A 78 -2.00 4.83 -7.91
C THR A 78 -1.13 4.77 -9.17
N ILE A 79 -0.31 3.74 -9.35
CA ILE A 79 0.55 3.62 -10.53
C ILE A 79 -0.18 2.86 -11.65
N ALA A 80 -1.21 3.50 -12.19
CA ALA A 80 -1.93 3.03 -13.37
C ALA A 80 -2.31 4.22 -14.28
N GLY A 81 -2.24 4.02 -15.59
CA GLY A 81 -2.61 5.04 -16.58
C GLY A 81 -1.81 6.35 -16.40
N PRO A 82 -2.45 7.53 -16.52
CA PRO A 82 -1.78 8.83 -16.43
C PRO A 82 -1.03 9.07 -15.10
N SER A 83 -1.46 8.43 -14.01
CA SER A 83 -0.83 8.61 -12.70
C SER A 83 0.59 8.03 -12.63
N ALA A 84 0.95 7.08 -13.50
CA ALA A 84 2.32 6.60 -13.61
C ALA A 84 3.26 7.71 -14.11
N GLN A 85 2.82 8.50 -15.10
CA GLN A 85 3.57 9.66 -15.59
C GLN A 85 3.64 10.76 -14.53
N ALA A 86 2.56 10.98 -13.78
CA ALA A 86 2.54 11.96 -12.70
C ALA A 86 3.63 11.69 -11.63
N GLN A 87 3.89 10.42 -11.29
CA GLN A 87 4.99 10.10 -10.38
C GLN A 87 6.36 10.42 -10.98
N LEU A 88 6.60 10.10 -12.27
CA LEU A 88 7.85 10.44 -12.94
C LEU A 88 8.11 11.95 -12.95
N ASN A 89 7.06 12.73 -13.24
CA ASN A 89 7.15 14.19 -13.22
C ASN A 89 7.36 14.72 -11.80
N LEU A 90 6.74 14.11 -10.78
CA LEU A 90 6.94 14.48 -9.39
C LEU A 90 8.38 14.19 -8.91
N ILE A 91 8.96 13.07 -9.33
CA ILE A 91 10.38 12.76 -9.07
C ILE A 91 11.27 13.83 -9.73
N ALA A 92 11.02 14.17 -10.99
CA ALA A 92 11.77 15.21 -11.69
C ALA A 92 11.62 16.59 -11.03
N ALA A 93 10.43 16.94 -10.54
CA ALA A 93 10.18 18.19 -9.84
C ALA A 93 10.89 18.23 -8.48
N ALA A 94 10.88 17.11 -7.74
CA ALA A 94 11.60 16.98 -6.47
C ALA A 94 13.12 17.07 -6.67
N ASP A 95 13.66 16.42 -7.70
CA ASP A 95 15.11 16.47 -8.00
C ASP A 95 15.56 17.87 -8.46
N LYS A 96 14.65 18.66 -9.04
CA LYS A 96 14.88 20.05 -9.42
C LYS A 96 14.71 21.05 -8.26
N SER A 97 13.95 20.69 -7.24
CA SER A 97 13.70 21.53 -6.07
C SER A 97 15.00 21.75 -5.30
N SER A 98 15.19 22.97 -4.80
CA SER A 98 16.32 23.32 -3.96
C SER A 98 16.16 22.89 -2.50
N THR A 99 14.95 22.51 -2.09
CA THR A 99 14.65 22.09 -0.71
C THR A 99 14.31 20.61 -0.57
N ALA A 100 13.76 19.98 -1.61
CA ALA A 100 13.43 18.56 -1.56
C ALA A 100 14.70 17.73 -1.74
N HIS A 101 15.02 16.90 -0.75
CA HIS A 101 16.23 16.08 -0.75
C HIS A 101 15.92 14.59 -0.65
N ARG A 102 14.68 14.25 -0.30
CA ARG A 102 14.26 12.90 0.05
C ARG A 102 12.97 12.50 -0.66
N PHE A 103 12.88 11.24 -1.08
CA PHE A 103 11.72 10.73 -1.79
C PHE A 103 11.34 9.30 -1.38
N ILE A 104 10.05 9.05 -1.19
CA ILE A 104 9.48 7.70 -1.06
C ILE A 104 8.49 7.52 -2.22
N PRO A 105 8.77 6.67 -3.22
CA PRO A 105 7.88 6.44 -4.34
C PRO A 105 6.71 5.52 -3.97
N SER A 106 5.63 5.63 -4.73
CA SER A 106 4.62 4.57 -4.84
C SER A 106 5.17 3.51 -5.77
N GLU A 107 5.06 2.24 -5.41
CA GLU A 107 5.66 1.11 -6.15
C GLU A 107 5.24 1.11 -7.64
N TYR A 108 6.18 0.71 -8.52
CA TYR A 108 6.27 0.97 -9.98
C TYR A 108 6.64 2.41 -10.37
N ALA A 109 7.62 2.56 -11.28
CA ALA A 109 8.29 3.82 -11.67
C ALA A 109 9.36 4.39 -10.71
N GLY A 110 9.64 3.71 -9.59
CA GLY A 110 10.75 4.06 -8.70
C GLY A 110 12.15 3.97 -9.35
N TYR A 111 12.29 3.32 -10.51
CA TYR A 111 13.55 3.26 -11.26
C TYR A 111 14.06 4.65 -11.72
N ALA A 112 13.16 5.65 -11.81
CA ALA A 112 13.56 7.00 -12.17
C ALA A 112 14.44 7.65 -11.09
N LEU A 113 14.32 7.19 -9.84
CA LEU A 113 15.14 7.67 -8.72
C LEU A 113 16.62 7.27 -8.85
N ASP A 114 16.94 6.20 -9.58
CA ASP A 114 18.33 5.75 -9.82
C ASP A 114 19.18 6.80 -10.56
N LYS A 115 18.51 7.72 -11.26
CA LYS A 115 19.13 8.79 -12.03
C LYS A 115 18.98 10.17 -11.37
N SER A 116 18.38 10.23 -10.18
CA SER A 116 18.18 11.46 -9.43
C SER A 116 19.28 11.65 -8.38
N SER A 117 19.36 12.87 -7.83
CA SER A 117 20.21 13.23 -6.69
C SER A 117 19.53 13.01 -5.33
N LEU A 118 18.26 12.59 -5.33
CA LEU A 118 17.45 12.42 -4.13
C LEU A 118 17.91 11.21 -3.31
N LYS A 119 17.91 11.33 -1.97
CA LYS A 119 17.93 10.17 -1.09
C LYS A 119 16.56 9.48 -1.14
N TYR A 120 16.50 8.17 -1.31
CA TYR A 120 15.22 7.49 -1.41
C TYR A 120 15.20 6.10 -0.80
N THR A 121 13.99 5.60 -0.56
CA THR A 121 13.74 4.20 -0.18
C THR A 121 12.45 3.72 -0.83
N ARG A 122 12.48 2.50 -1.36
CA ARG A 122 11.31 1.80 -1.91
C ARG A 122 10.71 0.92 -0.84
N ILE A 123 9.44 1.15 -0.53
CA ILE A 123 8.75 0.43 0.54
C ILE A 123 7.98 -0.73 -0.07
N ALA A 124 8.51 -1.93 0.14
CA ALA A 124 7.87 -3.17 -0.24
C ALA A 124 7.02 -3.70 0.90
N ILE A 125 5.75 -3.98 0.58
CA ILE A 125 4.76 -4.55 1.51
C ILE A 125 4.18 -5.84 0.94
N GLY A 126 3.63 -6.66 1.83
CA GLY A 126 2.78 -7.78 1.44
C GLY A 126 1.38 -7.34 1.00
N MET A 127 0.53 -8.31 0.70
CA MET A 127 -0.89 -8.03 0.44
C MET A 127 -1.55 -7.39 1.67
N PHE A 128 -2.39 -6.38 1.43
CA PHE A 128 -3.05 -5.69 2.54
C PHE A 128 -3.99 -6.63 3.29
N MET A 129 -3.77 -6.75 4.60
CA MET A 129 -4.66 -7.52 5.48
C MET A 129 -6.04 -6.88 5.61
N ASP A 130 -6.16 -5.58 5.34
CA ASP A 130 -7.41 -4.82 5.41
C ASP A 130 -8.57 -5.53 4.66
N TYR A 131 -8.28 -6.10 3.50
CA TYR A 131 -9.26 -6.82 2.66
C TYR A 131 -9.89 -8.03 3.38
N MET A 132 -9.20 -8.58 4.36
CA MET A 132 -9.65 -9.72 5.17
C MET A 132 -10.38 -9.31 6.44
N GLY A 133 -10.43 -8.02 6.77
CA GLY A 133 -11.14 -7.54 7.97
C GLY A 133 -12.21 -6.49 7.70
N LEU A 134 -12.29 -5.96 6.48
CA LEU A 134 -13.38 -5.06 6.07
C LEU A 134 -14.74 -5.78 6.08
N PRO A 135 -15.84 -5.09 6.47
CA PRO A 135 -15.91 -3.71 6.96
C PRO A 135 -15.75 -3.60 8.49
N HIS A 136 -15.29 -4.64 9.18
CA HIS A 136 -15.28 -4.76 10.64
C HIS A 136 -13.99 -4.22 11.31
N ILE A 137 -13.02 -3.75 10.52
CA ILE A 137 -11.78 -3.11 11.00
C ILE A 137 -11.63 -1.70 10.42
N PRO A 138 -10.95 -0.78 11.12
CA PRO A 138 -10.70 0.56 10.60
C PRO A 138 -9.78 0.51 9.38
N SER A 139 -10.27 0.97 8.23
CA SER A 139 -9.48 1.10 7.00
C SER A 139 -10.08 2.16 6.07
N HIS A 140 -9.23 2.77 5.26
CA HIS A 140 -9.63 3.64 4.14
C HIS A 140 -9.55 2.91 2.79
N LEU A 141 -9.11 1.65 2.77
CA LEU A 141 -9.05 0.88 1.54
C LEU A 141 -10.47 0.51 1.06
N ARG A 142 -10.68 0.57 -0.26
CA ARG A 142 -11.84 -0.05 -0.86
C ARG A 142 -11.74 -1.56 -0.74
N ASN A 143 -12.89 -2.20 -0.54
CA ASN A 143 -12.95 -3.64 -0.42
C ASN A 143 -12.48 -4.28 -1.73
N PHE A 144 -11.43 -5.08 -1.64
CA PHE A 144 -10.91 -5.90 -2.73
C PHE A 144 -10.78 -7.32 -2.19
N PRO A 145 -11.85 -8.13 -2.23
CA PRO A 145 -11.84 -9.48 -1.68
C PRO A 145 -11.04 -10.37 -2.62
N TRP A 146 -9.71 -10.30 -2.50
CA TRP A 146 -8.73 -10.96 -3.38
C TRP A 146 -9.04 -12.46 -3.55
N ALA A 147 -8.56 -13.29 -2.63
CA ALA A 147 -8.78 -14.73 -2.66
C ALA A 147 -9.74 -15.20 -1.55
N PHE A 148 -10.34 -14.26 -0.82
CA PHE A 148 -11.11 -14.53 0.39
C PHE A 148 -12.37 -13.66 0.44
N ASP A 149 -13.52 -14.32 0.41
CA ASP A 149 -14.85 -13.72 0.55
C ASP A 149 -15.51 -14.32 1.79
N PHE A 150 -15.09 -13.80 2.95
CA PHE A 150 -15.57 -14.25 4.26
C PHE A 150 -17.08 -14.05 4.46
N PRO A 151 -17.72 -12.94 4.03
CA PRO A 151 -19.18 -12.80 4.08
C PRO A 151 -19.94 -13.94 3.40
N SER A 152 -19.48 -14.37 2.22
CA SER A 152 -20.09 -15.49 1.49
C SER A 152 -19.49 -16.85 1.84
N ARG A 153 -18.56 -16.90 2.81
CA ARG A 153 -17.84 -18.10 3.26
C ARG A 153 -17.16 -18.85 2.12
N ARG A 154 -16.49 -18.11 1.22
CA ARG A 154 -15.72 -18.69 0.11
C ARG A 154 -14.26 -18.27 0.19
N ALA A 155 -13.39 -19.18 -0.23
CA ALA A 155 -11.97 -18.89 -0.43
C ALA A 155 -11.48 -19.56 -1.72
N VAL A 156 -10.52 -18.92 -2.37
CA VAL A 156 -9.77 -19.47 -3.48
C VAL A 156 -8.33 -19.62 -3.03
N VAL A 157 -7.75 -20.79 -3.28
CA VAL A 157 -6.39 -21.13 -2.89
C VAL A 157 -5.60 -21.43 -4.16
N SER A 158 -4.44 -20.83 -4.29
CA SER A 158 -3.57 -20.96 -5.45
C SER A 158 -2.59 -22.12 -5.23
N GLY A 159 -2.47 -23.03 -6.19
CA GLY A 159 -1.56 -24.16 -6.11
C GLY A 159 -1.86 -25.07 -4.91
N THR A 160 -0.89 -25.25 -4.02
CA THR A 160 -1.07 -26.09 -2.83
C THR A 160 -1.68 -25.32 -1.65
N GLY A 161 -1.59 -23.98 -1.68
CA GLY A 161 -1.97 -23.10 -0.58
C GLY A 161 -0.99 -23.11 0.59
N ASN A 162 0.17 -23.74 0.44
CA ASN A 162 1.23 -23.83 1.46
C ASN A 162 2.44 -22.96 1.13
N GLU A 163 2.41 -22.28 -0.01
CA GLU A 163 3.38 -21.28 -0.39
C GLU A 163 3.24 -20.07 0.55
N PRO A 164 4.33 -19.62 1.19
CA PRO A 164 4.26 -18.50 2.11
C PRO A 164 4.05 -17.19 1.34
N ILE A 165 3.24 -16.31 1.91
CA ILE A 165 2.99 -14.96 1.43
C ILE A 165 3.21 -13.98 2.60
N THR A 166 3.71 -12.79 2.28
CA THR A 166 3.75 -11.70 3.26
C THR A 166 2.44 -10.92 3.20
N MET A 167 1.95 -10.57 4.38
CA MET A 167 0.75 -9.75 4.58
C MET A 167 1.12 -8.53 5.41
N THR A 168 0.52 -7.38 5.13
CA THR A 168 0.80 -6.11 5.84
C THR A 168 -0.50 -5.36 6.13
N TYR A 169 -0.70 -4.84 7.34
CA TYR A 169 -1.86 -3.98 7.62
C TYR A 169 -1.54 -2.53 7.23
N SER A 170 -2.47 -1.83 6.57
CA SER A 170 -2.25 -0.46 6.07
C SER A 170 -1.83 0.54 7.16
N LYS A 171 -2.34 0.37 8.38
CA LYS A 171 -1.92 1.20 9.53
C LYS A 171 -0.50 0.90 9.99
N ASP A 172 -0.06 -0.34 9.87
CA ASP A 172 1.31 -0.70 10.24
C ASP A 172 2.30 -0.10 9.25
N LEU A 173 1.97 -0.15 7.94
CA LEU A 173 2.71 0.59 6.91
C LEU A 173 2.85 2.07 7.28
N ALA A 174 1.74 2.72 7.66
CA ALA A 174 1.78 4.13 8.02
C ALA A 174 2.67 4.40 9.25
N ARG A 175 2.61 3.56 10.29
CA ARG A 175 3.48 3.68 11.47
C ARG A 175 4.95 3.54 11.11
N PHE A 176 5.30 2.58 10.24
CA PHE A 176 6.66 2.43 9.76
C PHE A 176 7.13 3.61 8.91
N VAL A 177 6.28 4.14 8.02
CA VAL A 177 6.61 5.34 7.23
C VAL A 177 6.86 6.52 8.16
N ALA A 178 5.97 6.76 9.13
CA ALA A 178 6.12 7.84 10.10
C ALA A 178 7.39 7.71 10.96
N ARG A 179 7.81 6.49 11.28
CA ARG A 179 9.08 6.23 11.97
C ARG A 179 10.29 6.39 11.05
N LEU A 180 10.19 5.96 9.79
CA LEU A 180 11.29 5.94 8.84
C LEU A 180 11.70 7.34 8.39
N VAL A 181 10.76 8.28 8.27
CA VAL A 181 11.05 9.68 7.88
C VAL A 181 11.89 10.44 8.92
N ASP A 182 11.91 9.97 10.16
CA ASP A 182 12.76 10.51 11.23
C ASP A 182 14.23 10.10 11.10
N GLU A 183 14.56 9.05 10.35
CA GLU A 183 15.95 8.58 10.18
C GLU A 183 16.71 9.45 9.18
N ASP A 184 18.00 9.69 9.38
CA ASP A 184 18.82 10.43 8.41
C ASP A 184 19.23 9.57 7.20
N GLU A 185 19.35 8.26 7.42
CA GLU A 185 19.87 7.30 6.47
C GLU A 185 18.84 6.22 6.14
N TRP A 186 18.67 6.01 4.83
CA TRP A 186 17.71 5.08 4.28
C TRP A 186 18.40 3.98 3.49
N SER A 187 17.91 2.76 3.66
CA SER A 187 18.22 1.67 2.75
C SER A 187 17.44 1.89 1.46
N GLU A 188 18.03 1.53 0.32
CA GLU A 188 17.36 1.64 -0.98
C GLU A 188 16.01 0.91 -1.00
N TRP A 189 15.93 -0.22 -0.29
CA TRP A 189 14.71 -1.00 -0.07
C TRP A 189 14.39 -1.10 1.42
N SER A 190 13.10 -0.96 1.72
CA SER A 190 12.52 -1.11 3.05
C SER A 190 11.38 -2.12 2.98
N PHE A 191 11.53 -3.26 3.66
CA PHE A 191 10.52 -4.32 3.66
C PHE A 191 9.71 -4.29 4.95
N ILE A 192 8.39 -4.42 4.86
CA ILE A 192 7.49 -4.47 6.02
C ILE A 192 6.64 -5.75 5.95
N SER A 193 6.68 -6.55 7.01
CA SER A 193 5.82 -7.73 7.16
C SER A 193 5.00 -7.62 8.45
N GLY A 194 3.69 -7.74 8.35
CA GLY A 194 2.81 -7.96 9.51
C GLY A 194 2.72 -9.45 9.86
N SER A 195 2.63 -10.31 8.85
CA SER A 195 2.67 -11.77 9.00
C SER A 195 3.20 -12.41 7.73
N ASP A 196 4.03 -13.44 7.88
CA ASP A 196 4.32 -14.40 6.81
C ASP A 196 3.51 -15.66 7.09
N VAL A 197 2.62 -16.01 6.17
CA VAL A 197 1.53 -16.97 6.37
C VAL A 197 1.20 -17.66 5.04
N THR A 198 0.49 -18.79 5.04
CA THR A 198 0.01 -19.45 3.82
C THR A 198 -1.50 -19.25 3.62
N GLN A 199 -2.01 -19.40 2.39
CA GLN A 199 -3.45 -19.30 2.14
C GLN A 199 -4.25 -20.34 2.96
N ASN A 200 -3.75 -21.58 3.11
CA ASN A 200 -4.40 -22.59 3.96
C ASN A 200 -4.43 -22.18 5.45
N GLN A 201 -3.39 -21.51 5.95
CA GLN A 201 -3.39 -20.98 7.31
C GLN A 201 -4.43 -19.87 7.48
N ILE A 202 -4.55 -18.96 6.51
CA ILE A 202 -5.56 -17.90 6.52
C ILE A 202 -6.97 -18.49 6.54
N VAL A 203 -7.24 -19.51 5.72
CA VAL A 203 -8.51 -20.25 5.76
C VAL A 203 -8.77 -20.80 7.16
N ALA A 204 -7.81 -21.51 7.77
CA ALA A 204 -7.98 -22.08 9.10
C ALA A 204 -8.24 -21.01 10.19
N ILE A 205 -7.57 -19.86 10.11
CA ILE A 205 -7.78 -18.72 11.01
C ILE A 205 -9.19 -18.16 10.84
N ALA A 206 -9.63 -17.97 9.60
CA ALA A 206 -10.97 -17.47 9.28
C ALA A 206 -12.06 -18.43 9.76
N GLU A 207 -11.94 -19.74 9.52
CA GLU A 207 -12.89 -20.74 10.00
C GLU A 207 -13.06 -20.71 11.51
N LYS A 208 -11.94 -20.57 12.24
CA LYS A 208 -11.94 -20.46 13.69
C LYS A 208 -12.64 -19.20 14.17
N ALA A 209 -12.40 -18.06 13.53
CA ALA A 209 -13.00 -16.78 13.92
C ALA A 209 -14.51 -16.74 13.59
N ILE A 210 -14.89 -17.19 12.39
CA ILE A 210 -16.28 -17.22 11.90
C ILE A 210 -17.09 -18.31 12.62
N GLY A 211 -16.44 -19.39 13.06
CA GLY A 211 -17.10 -20.53 13.68
C GLY A 211 -17.78 -21.49 12.69
N ASP A 212 -17.41 -21.42 11.40
CA ASP A 212 -17.92 -22.28 10.34
C ASP A 212 -16.87 -22.50 9.24
N LYS A 213 -17.09 -23.48 8.37
CA LYS A 213 -16.21 -23.83 7.24
C LYS A 213 -16.39 -22.87 6.06
N LEU A 214 -15.30 -22.60 5.34
CA LEU A 214 -15.37 -21.95 4.04
C LEU A 214 -15.49 -23.00 2.92
N ALA A 215 -16.23 -22.68 1.87
CA ALA A 215 -16.14 -23.37 0.60
C ALA A 215 -14.83 -22.96 -0.09
N VAL A 216 -13.86 -23.87 -0.09
CA VAL A 216 -12.51 -23.64 -0.65
C VAL A 216 -12.43 -24.22 -2.06
N THR A 217 -12.02 -23.40 -3.02
CA THR A 217 -11.67 -23.82 -4.38
C THR A 217 -10.16 -23.70 -4.56
N TYR A 218 -9.55 -24.64 -5.28
CA TYR A 218 -8.13 -24.60 -5.60
C TYR A 218 -7.95 -24.32 -7.10
N ASP A 219 -7.16 -23.29 -7.42
CA ASP A 219 -6.74 -22.99 -8.79
C ASP A 219 -5.32 -23.52 -9.01
N THR A 220 -5.13 -24.33 -10.06
CA THR A 220 -3.82 -24.91 -10.37
C THR A 220 -2.88 -23.90 -11.03
N LEU A 221 -1.56 -24.10 -10.91
CA LEU A 221 -0.59 -23.24 -11.62
C LEU A 221 -0.80 -23.25 -13.14
N GLU A 222 -1.24 -24.38 -13.70
CA GLU A 222 -1.52 -24.50 -15.14
C GLU A 222 -2.68 -23.58 -15.55
N GLU A 223 -3.78 -23.59 -14.80
CA GLU A 223 -4.93 -22.70 -15.04
C GLU A 223 -4.54 -21.23 -14.89
N LEU A 224 -3.83 -20.91 -13.81
CA LEU A 224 -3.36 -19.55 -13.51
C LEU A 224 -2.45 -19.02 -14.64
N LYS A 225 -1.51 -19.83 -15.13
CA LYS A 225 -0.66 -19.47 -16.29
C LYS A 225 -1.43 -19.35 -17.60
N ALA A 226 -2.56 -20.05 -17.72
CA ALA A 226 -3.47 -19.90 -18.85
C ALA A 226 -4.42 -18.69 -18.71
N GLY A 227 -4.25 -17.84 -17.69
CA GLY A 227 -5.10 -16.68 -17.43
C GLY A 227 -6.48 -17.05 -16.88
N LYS A 228 -6.64 -18.26 -16.35
CA LYS A 228 -7.88 -18.73 -15.75
C LYS A 228 -7.74 -18.71 -14.23
N ALA A 229 -8.71 -18.11 -13.56
CA ALA A 229 -8.79 -18.09 -12.11
C ALA A 229 -10.25 -18.11 -11.66
N THR A 230 -10.48 -18.66 -10.47
CA THR A 230 -11.77 -18.54 -9.79
C THR A 230 -11.91 -17.11 -9.26
N VAL A 231 -12.94 -16.39 -9.73
CA VAL A 231 -13.19 -15.00 -9.32
C VAL A 231 -14.31 -14.95 -8.28
N LEU A 232 -14.06 -14.31 -7.14
CA LEU A 232 -15.02 -14.22 -6.03
C LEU A 232 -15.94 -12.99 -6.10
N PHE A 233 -15.57 -11.96 -6.86
CA PHE A 233 -16.27 -10.70 -6.99
C PHE A 233 -16.59 -10.39 -8.46
N PRO A 234 -17.63 -9.58 -8.77
CA PRO A 234 -17.97 -9.28 -10.15
C PRO A 234 -16.78 -8.66 -10.91
N ASN A 235 -16.71 -8.95 -12.22
CA ASN A 235 -15.75 -8.31 -13.10
C ASN A 235 -16.03 -6.80 -13.13
N GLU A 236 -15.19 -6.01 -12.46
CA GLU A 236 -15.16 -4.57 -12.66
C GLU A 236 -14.33 -4.26 -13.92
N GLU A 237 -14.66 -3.17 -14.62
CA GLU A 237 -13.92 -2.75 -15.81
C GLU A 237 -12.46 -2.46 -15.43
N SER A 238 -11.59 -3.39 -15.82
CA SER A 238 -10.15 -3.23 -16.06
C SER A 238 -9.33 -2.51 -14.98
N TYR A 239 -8.55 -3.25 -14.20
CA TYR A 239 -7.51 -2.66 -13.35
C TYR A 239 -6.19 -2.59 -14.13
N GLY A 240 -5.76 -1.37 -14.47
CA GLY A 240 -4.50 -1.16 -15.19
C GLY A 240 -4.47 -1.78 -16.60
N GLY A 241 -5.62 -2.00 -17.24
CA GLY A 241 -5.72 -2.65 -18.56
C GLY A 241 -6.03 -4.14 -18.51
N MET A 242 -5.98 -4.77 -17.33
CA MET A 242 -6.24 -6.21 -17.13
C MET A 242 -7.65 -6.43 -16.58
N ASP A 243 -8.39 -7.40 -17.13
CA ASP A 243 -9.66 -7.81 -16.53
C ASP A 243 -9.45 -8.53 -15.19
N THR A 244 -10.51 -8.66 -14.40
CA THR A 244 -10.45 -9.22 -13.06
C THR A 244 -9.90 -10.66 -13.05
N MET A 245 -10.28 -11.49 -14.03
CA MET A 245 -9.83 -12.88 -14.08
C MET A 245 -8.33 -12.97 -14.36
N GLY A 246 -7.83 -12.20 -15.34
CA GLY A 246 -6.42 -12.09 -15.64
C GLY A 246 -5.61 -11.61 -14.43
N MET A 247 -6.14 -10.64 -13.68
CA MET A 247 -5.48 -10.17 -12.45
C MET A 247 -5.42 -11.25 -11.38
N MET A 248 -6.53 -11.95 -11.14
CA MET A 248 -6.56 -13.05 -10.16
C MET A 248 -5.62 -14.18 -10.57
N ALA A 249 -5.56 -14.49 -11.87
CA ALA A 249 -4.65 -15.49 -12.42
C ALA A 249 -3.19 -15.11 -12.22
N MET A 250 -2.83 -13.85 -12.49
CA MET A 250 -1.49 -13.31 -12.25
C MET A 250 -1.11 -13.36 -10.77
N LEU A 251 -1.96 -12.83 -9.88
CA LEU A 251 -1.69 -12.84 -8.43
C LEU A 251 -1.57 -14.28 -7.90
N GLY A 252 -2.45 -15.19 -8.34
CA GLY A 252 -2.40 -16.59 -7.95
C GLY A 252 -1.11 -17.27 -8.43
N ALA A 253 -0.68 -17.02 -9.67
CA ALA A 253 0.59 -17.56 -10.18
C ALA A 253 1.79 -17.08 -9.36
N SER A 254 1.85 -15.78 -9.03
CA SER A 254 2.91 -15.21 -8.18
C SER A 254 2.93 -15.81 -6.76
N VAL A 255 1.78 -16.20 -6.20
CA VAL A 255 1.74 -16.98 -4.94
C VAL A 255 2.46 -18.32 -5.12
N VAL A 256 2.08 -19.10 -6.15
CA VAL A 256 2.63 -20.44 -6.37
C VAL A 256 4.12 -20.41 -6.72
N GLU A 257 4.56 -19.36 -7.40
CA GLU A 257 5.97 -19.16 -7.77
C GLU A 257 6.82 -18.56 -6.63
N GLY A 258 6.20 -18.23 -5.49
CA GLY A 258 6.89 -17.76 -4.29
C GLY A 258 7.31 -16.29 -4.34
N GLU A 259 6.77 -15.51 -5.28
CA GLU A 259 7.10 -14.09 -5.48
C GLU A 259 6.43 -13.18 -4.45
N MET A 260 5.41 -13.68 -3.75
CA MET A 260 4.61 -12.94 -2.76
C MET A 260 5.19 -12.97 -1.35
N LEU A 261 6.31 -13.66 -1.12
CA LEU A 261 7.06 -13.64 0.14
C LEU A 261 8.17 -12.60 0.08
N LEU A 262 8.08 -11.56 0.91
CA LEU A 262 9.14 -10.55 0.98
C LEU A 262 10.43 -11.14 1.60
N PRO A 263 11.62 -10.62 1.23
CA PRO A 263 12.88 -10.96 1.88
C PRO A 263 12.79 -10.84 3.40
N LYS A 264 13.35 -11.82 4.13
CA LYS A 264 13.36 -11.81 5.61
C LYS A 264 14.39 -10.85 6.19
N GLY A 265 15.55 -10.72 5.56
CA GLY A 265 16.62 -9.85 6.04
C GLY A 265 16.37 -8.39 5.68
N GLY A 266 16.71 -7.48 6.61
CA GLY A 266 16.63 -6.04 6.38
C GLY A 266 15.21 -5.47 6.44
N ARG A 267 14.26 -6.20 7.03
CA ARG A 267 12.91 -5.69 7.29
C ARG A 267 12.95 -4.54 8.29
N LEU A 268 12.08 -3.56 8.11
CA LEU A 268 11.91 -2.47 9.07
C LEU A 268 11.44 -2.98 10.43
N ASN A 269 10.78 -4.14 10.48
CA ASN A 269 10.44 -4.85 11.71
C ASN A 269 11.66 -5.06 12.63
N ASP A 270 12.80 -5.45 12.06
CA ASP A 270 14.03 -5.71 12.85
C ASP A 270 14.73 -4.40 13.24
N ARG A 271 14.62 -3.36 12.40
CA ARG A 271 15.22 -2.05 12.63
C ARG A 271 14.44 -1.21 13.64
N PHE A 272 13.12 -1.33 13.66
CA PHE A 272 12.21 -0.58 14.52
C PHE A 272 11.30 -1.53 15.31
N PRO A 273 11.86 -2.34 16.23
CA PRO A 273 11.09 -3.31 17.01
C PRO A 273 10.04 -2.65 17.93
N GLU A 274 10.15 -1.35 18.17
CA GLU A 274 9.14 -0.55 18.89
C GLU A 274 7.85 -0.36 18.08
N VAL A 275 7.90 -0.47 16.74
CA VAL A 275 6.73 -0.40 15.88
C VAL A 275 6.12 -1.79 15.77
N GLN A 276 5.27 -2.12 16.74
CA GLN A 276 4.58 -3.42 16.77
C GLN A 276 3.63 -3.57 15.57
N THR A 277 3.68 -4.72 14.91
CA THR A 277 2.78 -5.07 13.82
C THR A 277 1.56 -5.85 14.31
N THR A 278 0.48 -5.73 13.54
CA THR A 278 -0.74 -6.50 13.68
C THR A 278 -0.54 -7.84 12.96
N SER A 279 -0.78 -8.95 13.67
CA SER A 279 -0.77 -10.26 13.02
C SER A 279 -2.07 -10.49 12.26
N ILE A 280 -2.02 -11.35 11.24
CA ILE A 280 -3.24 -11.72 10.50
C ILE A 280 -4.26 -12.43 11.40
N ASP A 281 -3.80 -13.24 12.36
CA ASP A 281 -4.65 -13.87 13.37
C ASP A 281 -5.43 -12.84 14.21
N ASP A 282 -4.76 -11.81 14.73
CA ASP A 282 -5.40 -10.74 15.50
C ASP A 282 -6.42 -9.99 14.64
N LEU A 283 -6.03 -9.63 13.42
CA LEU A 283 -6.87 -8.86 12.52
C LEU A 283 -8.16 -9.61 12.15
N ILE A 284 -8.04 -10.89 11.74
CA ILE A 284 -9.21 -11.71 11.39
C ILE A 284 -10.07 -11.98 12.63
N ALA A 285 -9.47 -12.27 13.79
CA ALA A 285 -10.21 -12.50 15.02
C ALA A 285 -11.03 -11.26 15.42
N ARG A 286 -10.44 -10.06 15.37
CA ARG A 286 -11.14 -8.81 15.69
C ARG A 286 -12.25 -8.48 14.70
N ALA A 287 -12.06 -8.84 13.43
CA ALA A 287 -13.02 -8.57 12.37
C ALA A 287 -14.23 -9.52 12.44
N TRP A 288 -14.02 -10.83 12.68
CA TRP A 288 -15.03 -11.85 12.39
C TRP A 288 -15.51 -12.66 13.59
N THR A 289 -14.87 -12.56 14.77
CA THR A 289 -15.36 -13.31 15.94
C THR A 289 -16.77 -12.89 16.32
N GLY A 290 -17.70 -13.84 16.26
CA GLY A 290 -19.11 -13.63 16.60
C GLY A 290 -19.91 -12.83 15.56
N LYS A 291 -19.45 -12.82 14.30
CA LYS A 291 -20.17 -12.21 13.16
C LYS A 291 -20.93 -13.24 12.34
#